data_AF-A0A7Y6YEY2-F1
#
_entry.id   AF-A0A7Y6YEY2-F1
#
_cell.length_a   1.000
_cell.length_b   1.000
_cell.length_c   1.000
_cell.angle_alpha   90.00
_cell.angle_beta   90.00
_cell.angle_gamma   90.00
#
_symmetry.space_group_name_H-M   'P 1'
#
loop_
_entity.id
_entity.type
_entity.pdbx_description
1 polymer ?
#
loop_
_entity_poly.entity_id
_entity_poly.type
_entity_poly.pdbx_seq_one_letter_code
_entity_poly.pdbx_strand_id
1 'polypeptide(L)'
;MKKLFARLAEPRKLVVVNSALLVFILALNYFFQAFCVPTTWAAITIAICFLNSALAPLLLETRYKYVSSFIAGISFLLFLYTVVFLGELGHSFGILMILFGIGLGVLVPYFFMAQILWKNLLKTTNSGVKSAFVLGMGCAFTMAFLGTKNYREAVKDIREFQASNYTELNQTFMTEKILGMHFKYHTKYYPYDGWRPPLHEPLLVIGLWSNDLQDPLPVDLKTRVRLYRQFFPDKPVQLNCSCALKGRNAYKKASLFAPHLEHR
;
A
#
# COMPACT_ATOMS: atom_id res chain seq x y z
N MET A 1 -9.09 -9.09 -34.77
CA MET A 1 -8.51 -8.54 -33.51
C MET A 1 -8.09 -7.07 -33.60
N LYS A 2 -7.23 -6.63 -34.53
CA LYS A 2 -6.74 -5.22 -34.60
C LYS A 2 -7.84 -4.14 -34.55
N LYS A 3 -8.95 -4.32 -35.30
CA LYS A 3 -10.09 -3.38 -35.29
C LYS A 3 -10.81 -3.29 -33.92
N LEU A 4 -10.89 -4.40 -33.18
CA LEU A 4 -11.50 -4.42 -31.85
C LEU A 4 -10.63 -3.69 -30.83
N PHE A 5 -9.32 -3.96 -30.83
CA PHE A 5 -8.36 -3.24 -29.99
C PHE A 5 -8.32 -1.74 -30.30
N ALA A 6 -8.36 -1.36 -31.59
CA ALA A 6 -8.43 0.04 -31.99
C ALA A 6 -9.69 0.74 -31.46
N ARG A 7 -10.85 0.06 -31.50
CA ARG A 7 -12.10 0.59 -30.92
C ARG A 7 -12.04 0.72 -29.41
N LEU A 8 -11.45 -0.25 -28.70
CA LEU A 8 -11.28 -0.18 -27.24
C LEU A 8 -10.25 0.87 -26.81
N ALA A 9 -9.33 1.25 -27.70
CA ALA A 9 -8.31 2.25 -27.44
C ALA A 9 -8.82 3.70 -27.51
N GLU A 10 -10.09 3.94 -27.88
CA GLU A 10 -10.69 5.27 -27.82
C GLU A 10 -10.69 5.82 -26.39
N PRO A 11 -10.32 7.09 -26.16
CA PRO A 11 -10.20 7.67 -24.81
C PRO A 11 -11.40 7.43 -23.91
N ARG A 12 -12.62 7.68 -24.40
CA ARG A 12 -13.87 7.52 -23.64
C ARG A 12 -14.10 6.07 -23.20
N LYS A 13 -13.82 5.11 -24.07
CA LYS A 13 -13.97 3.68 -23.76
C LYS A 13 -12.90 3.23 -22.77
N LEU A 14 -11.67 3.73 -22.89
CA LEU A 14 -10.61 3.46 -21.90
C LEU A 14 -10.96 4.00 -20.51
N VAL A 15 -11.63 5.14 -20.40
CA VAL A 15 -12.11 5.62 -19.08
C VAL A 15 -13.07 4.62 -18.45
N VAL A 16 -14.03 4.09 -19.23
CA VAL A 16 -14.98 3.08 -18.74
C VAL A 16 -14.24 1.81 -18.32
N VAL A 17 -13.32 1.31 -19.14
CA VAL A 17 -12.52 0.11 -18.80
C VAL A 17 -11.69 0.34 -17.55
N ASN A 18 -10.94 1.45 -17.47
CA ASN A 18 -10.11 1.77 -16.31
C ASN A 18 -10.98 1.89 -15.04
N SER A 19 -12.13 2.57 -15.12
CA SER A 19 -13.04 2.72 -13.99
C SER A 19 -13.61 1.38 -13.53
N ALA A 20 -14.03 0.53 -14.46
CA ALA A 20 -14.54 -0.80 -14.15
C ALA A 20 -13.48 -1.68 -13.47
N LEU A 21 -12.23 -1.65 -13.94
CA LEU A 21 -11.12 -2.38 -13.32
C LEU A 21 -10.80 -1.87 -11.90
N LEU A 22 -10.85 -0.55 -11.68
CA LEU A 22 -10.66 0.03 -10.35
C LEU A 22 -11.79 -0.34 -9.38
N VAL A 23 -13.04 -0.28 -9.84
CA VAL A 23 -14.20 -0.74 -9.04
C VAL A 23 -14.06 -2.24 -8.72
N PHE A 24 -13.63 -3.04 -9.68
CA PHE A 24 -13.42 -4.47 -9.49
C PHE A 24 -12.36 -4.77 -8.42
N ILE A 25 -11.18 -4.12 -8.44
CA ILE A 25 -10.15 -4.34 -7.41
C ILE A 25 -10.60 -3.84 -6.03
N LEU A 26 -11.35 -2.74 -5.96
CA LEU A 26 -11.91 -2.24 -4.70
C LEU A 26 -12.93 -3.21 -4.12
N ALA A 27 -13.79 -3.78 -4.97
CA ALA A 27 -14.75 -4.80 -4.58
C ALA A 27 -14.03 -6.08 -4.10
N LEU A 28 -13.05 -6.59 -4.86
CA LEU A 28 -12.24 -7.73 -4.44
C LEU A 28 -11.58 -7.49 -3.08
N ASN A 29 -11.03 -6.30 -2.87
CA ASN A 29 -10.41 -5.94 -1.61
C ASN A 29 -11.42 -5.94 -0.45
N TYR A 30 -12.61 -5.37 -0.67
CA TYR A 30 -13.66 -5.28 0.33
C TYR A 30 -14.19 -6.66 0.78
N PHE A 31 -14.34 -7.60 -0.16
CA PHE A 31 -14.88 -8.94 0.15
C PHE A 31 -13.82 -9.93 0.64
N PHE A 32 -12.64 -9.96 0.00
CA PHE A 32 -11.65 -11.01 0.19
C PHE A 32 -10.35 -10.56 0.88
N GLN A 33 -10.16 -9.26 1.12
CA GLN A 33 -8.93 -8.69 1.67
C GLN A 33 -7.67 -9.02 0.86
N ALA A 34 -7.60 -8.52 -0.37
CA ALA A 34 -6.35 -8.58 -1.14
C ALA A 34 -5.27 -7.62 -0.57
N PHE A 35 -5.72 -6.50 -0.01
CA PHE A 35 -4.92 -5.40 0.53
C PHE A 35 -5.42 -5.00 1.93
N CYS A 36 -4.51 -4.42 2.70
CA CYS A 36 -4.79 -3.87 4.01
C CYS A 36 -5.38 -2.44 3.91
N VAL A 37 -5.95 -1.90 5.00
CA VAL A 37 -6.44 -0.51 5.03
C VAL A 37 -5.23 0.42 5.00
N PRO A 38 -5.06 1.31 4.00
CA PRO A 38 -3.93 2.23 3.97
C PRO A 38 -4.00 3.24 5.13
N THR A 39 -2.83 3.70 5.61
CA THR A 39 -2.76 4.90 6.46
C THR A 39 -3.34 6.12 5.72
N THR A 40 -3.77 7.14 6.44
CA THR A 40 -4.53 8.28 5.86
C THR A 40 -3.84 8.92 4.66
N TRP A 41 -2.53 9.18 4.74
CA TRP A 41 -1.78 9.79 3.64
C TRP A 41 -1.70 8.85 2.42
N ALA A 42 -1.54 7.55 2.66
CA ALA A 42 -1.50 6.54 1.61
C ALA A 42 -2.88 6.40 0.94
N ALA A 43 -3.96 6.48 1.73
CA ALA A 43 -5.33 6.45 1.22
C ALA A 43 -5.61 7.63 0.27
N ILE A 44 -5.21 8.85 0.66
CA ILE A 44 -5.32 10.05 -0.17
C ILE A 44 -4.52 9.88 -1.47
N THR A 45 -3.29 9.39 -1.37
CA THR A 45 -2.41 9.14 -2.53
C THR A 45 -3.03 8.13 -3.49
N ILE A 46 -3.55 7.01 -2.97
CA ILE A 46 -4.25 5.98 -3.76
C ILE A 46 -5.46 6.59 -4.45
N ALA A 47 -6.28 7.38 -3.74
CA ALA A 47 -7.46 8.00 -4.33
C ALA A 47 -7.11 8.94 -5.50
N ILE A 48 -6.09 9.78 -5.34
CA ILE A 48 -5.60 10.67 -6.41
C ILE A 48 -5.09 9.86 -7.60
N CYS A 49 -4.26 8.84 -7.35
CA CYS A 49 -3.71 7.98 -8.39
C CYS A 49 -4.80 7.18 -9.12
N PHE A 50 -5.81 6.68 -8.42
CA PHE A 50 -6.92 5.94 -9.00
C PHE A 50 -7.80 6.84 -9.85
N LEU A 51 -8.17 8.02 -9.34
CA LEU A 51 -8.94 8.99 -10.11
C LEU A 51 -8.19 9.43 -11.37
N ASN A 52 -6.89 9.72 -11.26
CA ASN A 52 -6.07 10.04 -12.42
C ASN A 52 -5.97 8.85 -13.38
N SER A 53 -5.78 7.63 -12.91
CA SER A 53 -5.69 6.44 -13.77
C SER A 53 -7.00 6.17 -14.51
N ALA A 54 -8.15 6.45 -13.89
CA ALA A 54 -9.46 6.38 -14.53
C ALA A 54 -9.60 7.42 -15.65
N LEU A 55 -9.24 8.68 -15.37
CA LEU A 55 -9.51 9.83 -16.25
C LEU A 55 -8.36 10.19 -17.21
N ALA A 56 -7.15 9.68 -17.00
CA ALA A 56 -5.95 9.96 -17.79
C ALA A 56 -6.16 9.84 -19.32
N PRO A 57 -6.92 8.85 -19.85
CA PRO A 57 -7.18 8.81 -21.28
C PRO A 57 -7.79 10.10 -21.85
N LEU A 58 -8.63 10.81 -21.08
CA LEU A 58 -9.21 12.09 -21.48
C LEU A 58 -8.31 13.27 -21.10
N LEU A 59 -7.73 13.26 -19.89
CA LEU A 59 -6.94 14.39 -19.40
C LEU A 59 -5.72 14.69 -20.27
N LEU A 60 -5.11 13.65 -20.87
CA LEU A 60 -3.97 13.79 -21.77
C LEU A 60 -4.29 14.55 -23.08
N GLU A 61 -5.56 14.64 -23.46
CA GLU A 61 -6.04 15.40 -24.63
C GLU A 61 -6.38 16.87 -24.29
N THR A 62 -6.12 17.31 -23.06
CA THR A 62 -6.50 18.64 -22.56
C THR A 62 -5.29 19.44 -22.08
N ARG A 63 -5.53 20.68 -21.61
CA ARG A 63 -4.51 21.51 -20.93
C ARG A 63 -3.95 20.86 -19.65
N TYR A 64 -4.66 19.90 -19.05
CA TYR A 64 -4.25 19.23 -17.81
C TYR A 64 -3.26 18.07 -18.02
N LYS A 65 -2.84 17.80 -19.26
CA LYS A 65 -1.97 16.67 -19.61
C LYS A 65 -0.69 16.61 -18.77
N TYR A 66 -0.05 17.73 -18.47
CA TYR A 66 1.18 17.75 -17.67
C TYR A 66 0.95 17.33 -16.22
N VAL A 67 -0.12 17.85 -15.60
CA VAL A 67 -0.52 17.46 -14.23
C VAL A 67 -0.91 15.98 -14.20
N SER A 68 -1.70 15.53 -15.19
CA SER A 68 -2.10 14.13 -15.28
C SER A 68 -0.89 13.20 -15.49
N SER A 69 0.08 13.59 -16.30
CA SER A 69 1.33 12.84 -16.51
C SER A 69 2.20 12.80 -15.27
N PHE A 70 2.30 13.89 -14.52
CA PHE A 70 3.01 13.91 -13.23
C PHE A 70 2.38 12.91 -12.24
N ILE A 71 1.06 12.97 -12.06
CA ILE A 71 0.33 12.01 -11.20
C ILE A 71 0.46 10.58 -11.76
N ALA A 72 0.51 10.41 -13.07
CA ALA A 72 0.72 9.10 -13.69
C ALA A 72 2.11 8.52 -13.36
N GLY A 73 3.14 9.35 -13.21
CA GLY A 73 4.47 8.93 -12.73
C GLY A 73 4.41 8.36 -11.31
N ILE A 74 3.70 9.03 -10.41
CA ILE A 74 3.45 8.54 -9.04
C ILE A 74 2.61 7.25 -9.09
N SER A 75 1.56 7.23 -9.90
CA SER A 75 0.66 6.08 -10.07
C SER A 75 1.42 4.85 -10.58
N PHE A 76 2.37 5.01 -11.51
CA PHE A 76 3.19 3.92 -12.02
C PHE A 76 3.96 3.22 -10.89
N LEU A 77 4.61 4.00 -10.01
CA LEU A 77 5.34 3.45 -8.87
C LEU A 77 4.42 2.89 -7.78
N LEU A 78 3.22 3.44 -7.61
CA LEU A 78 2.20 2.86 -6.74
C LEU A 78 1.77 1.47 -7.22
N PHE A 79 1.50 1.31 -8.52
CA PHE A 79 1.16 -0.01 -9.08
C PHE A 79 2.35 -0.95 -9.06
N LEU A 80 3.57 -0.47 -9.30
CA LEU A 80 4.79 -1.27 -9.14
C LEU A 80 4.95 -1.75 -7.69
N TYR A 81 4.78 -0.85 -6.72
CA TYR A 81 4.80 -1.18 -5.30
C TYR A 81 3.77 -2.25 -4.97
N THR A 82 2.55 -2.11 -5.51
CA THR A 82 1.47 -3.09 -5.34
C THR A 82 1.87 -4.47 -5.86
N VAL A 83 2.48 -4.54 -7.05
CA VAL A 83 2.99 -5.77 -7.65
C VAL A 83 4.08 -6.41 -6.78
N VAL A 84 5.05 -5.61 -6.33
CA VAL A 84 6.15 -6.10 -5.49
C VAL A 84 5.64 -6.57 -4.12
N PHE A 85 4.73 -5.82 -3.50
CA PHE A 85 4.18 -6.13 -2.18
C PHE A 85 3.36 -7.42 -2.17
N LEU A 86 2.60 -7.70 -3.24
CA LEU A 86 1.88 -8.97 -3.37
C LEU A 86 2.82 -10.17 -3.49
N GLY A 87 4.08 -9.95 -3.93
CA GLY A 87 5.15 -10.94 -3.96
C GLY A 87 4.74 -12.28 -4.57
N GLU A 88 5.31 -13.36 -4.03
CA GLU A 88 5.08 -14.74 -4.52
C GLU A 88 3.62 -15.21 -4.42
N LEU A 89 2.86 -14.70 -3.45
CA LEU A 89 1.43 -15.00 -3.33
C LEU A 89 0.63 -14.36 -4.48
N GLY A 90 1.01 -13.18 -4.93
CA GLY A 90 0.46 -12.57 -6.14
C GLY A 90 0.80 -13.39 -7.39
N HIS A 91 2.07 -13.78 -7.57
CA HIS A 91 2.51 -14.42 -8.82
C HIS A 91 2.11 -15.89 -8.90
N SER A 92 2.46 -16.70 -7.90
CA SER A 92 2.29 -18.16 -7.96
C SER A 92 0.83 -18.57 -7.77
N PHE A 93 0.15 -17.98 -6.78
CA PHE A 93 -1.25 -18.28 -6.49
C PHE A 93 -2.20 -17.48 -7.40
N GLY A 94 -1.87 -16.22 -7.72
CA GLY A 94 -2.69 -15.40 -8.62
C GLY A 94 -2.83 -16.01 -10.01
N ILE A 95 -1.75 -16.54 -10.61
CA ILE A 95 -1.82 -17.20 -11.93
C ILE A 95 -2.75 -18.41 -11.90
N LEU A 96 -2.66 -19.27 -10.87
CA LEU A 96 -3.57 -20.41 -10.71
C LEU A 96 -5.03 -19.95 -10.54
N MET A 97 -5.23 -18.87 -9.79
CA MET A 97 -6.55 -18.29 -9.54
C MET A 97 -7.13 -17.51 -10.72
N ILE A 98 -6.38 -17.27 -11.80
CA ILE A 98 -6.93 -16.67 -13.04
C ILE A 98 -8.06 -17.56 -13.58
N LEU A 99 -7.92 -18.89 -13.47
CA LEU A 99 -8.93 -19.86 -13.91
C LEU A 99 -10.26 -19.72 -13.16
N PHE A 100 -10.23 -19.18 -11.96
CA PHE A 100 -11.40 -18.93 -11.11
C PHE A 100 -11.86 -17.47 -11.13
N GLY A 101 -11.33 -16.64 -12.04
CA GLY A 101 -11.67 -15.22 -12.21
C GLY A 101 -11.09 -14.28 -11.13
N ILE A 102 -10.76 -14.80 -9.94
CA ILE A 102 -10.19 -14.02 -8.82
C ILE A 102 -8.76 -13.55 -9.15
N GLY A 103 -7.98 -14.37 -9.86
CA GLY A 103 -6.62 -14.04 -10.29
C GLY A 103 -6.55 -12.88 -11.28
N LEU A 104 -7.66 -12.50 -11.93
CA LEU A 104 -7.70 -11.32 -12.80
C LEU A 104 -7.37 -10.04 -12.04
N GLY A 105 -7.68 -9.98 -10.73
CA GLY A 105 -7.34 -8.83 -9.88
C GLY A 105 -5.83 -8.57 -9.82
N VAL A 106 -5.02 -9.63 -9.87
CA VAL A 106 -3.55 -9.52 -9.86
C VAL A 106 -3.01 -8.89 -11.15
N LEU A 107 -3.72 -9.04 -12.26
CA LEU A 107 -3.31 -8.47 -13.56
C LEU A 107 -3.63 -6.97 -13.68
N VAL A 108 -4.52 -6.44 -12.86
CA VAL A 108 -4.97 -5.04 -12.96
C VAL A 108 -3.82 -4.03 -12.74
N PRO A 109 -2.95 -4.16 -11.71
CA PRO A 109 -1.78 -3.29 -11.57
C PRO A 109 -0.85 -3.32 -12.79
N TYR A 110 -0.60 -4.50 -13.37
CA TYR A 110 0.22 -4.64 -14.58
C TYR A 110 -0.40 -3.92 -15.78
N PHE A 111 -1.71 -4.08 -15.98
CA PHE A 111 -2.43 -3.39 -17.03
C PHE A 111 -2.28 -1.87 -16.90
N PHE A 112 -2.45 -1.31 -15.69
CA PHE A 112 -2.28 0.12 -15.45
C PHE A 112 -0.84 0.57 -15.66
N MET A 113 0.16 -0.17 -15.18
CA MET A 113 1.57 0.14 -15.43
C MET A 113 1.89 0.22 -16.92
N ALA A 114 1.48 -0.80 -17.69
CA ALA A 114 1.70 -0.86 -19.13
C ALA A 114 0.99 0.30 -19.85
N GLN A 115 -0.26 0.58 -19.49
CA GLN A 115 -1.04 1.67 -20.09
C GLN A 115 -0.40 3.04 -19.79
N ILE A 116 0.01 3.27 -18.55
CA ILE A 116 0.64 4.53 -18.11
C ILE A 116 1.97 4.74 -18.84
N LEU A 117 2.83 3.73 -18.84
CA LEU A 117 4.14 3.77 -19.50
C LEU A 117 4.00 4.01 -21.00
N TRP A 118 3.09 3.26 -21.65
CA TRP A 118 2.82 3.41 -23.07
C TRP A 118 2.36 4.83 -23.41
N LYS A 119 1.39 5.39 -22.69
CA LYS A 119 0.83 6.71 -23.02
C LYS A 119 1.75 7.88 -22.67
N ASN A 120 2.45 7.82 -21.54
CA ASN A 120 3.20 8.97 -21.03
C ASN A 120 4.68 8.98 -21.43
N LEU A 121 5.24 7.84 -21.85
CA LEU A 121 6.66 7.74 -22.20
C LEU A 121 6.88 7.28 -23.65
N LEU A 122 6.24 6.17 -24.05
CA LEU A 122 6.55 5.51 -25.33
C LEU A 122 5.81 6.11 -26.53
N LYS A 123 4.48 6.28 -26.42
CA LYS A 123 3.61 6.75 -27.52
C LYS A 123 3.66 8.26 -27.72
N THR A 124 3.78 9.03 -26.63
CA THR A 124 3.74 10.49 -26.73
C THR A 124 4.99 11.04 -27.41
N THR A 125 4.82 12.03 -28.29
CA THR A 125 5.92 12.81 -28.87
C THR A 125 6.20 14.09 -28.09
N ASN A 126 5.34 14.48 -27.15
CA ASN A 126 5.48 15.71 -26.37
C ASN A 126 6.52 15.52 -25.25
N SER A 127 7.66 16.22 -25.32
CA SER A 127 8.73 16.14 -24.33
C SER A 127 8.29 16.58 -22.93
N GLY A 128 7.48 17.63 -22.81
CA GLY A 128 6.98 18.11 -21.53
C GLY A 128 6.10 17.09 -20.78
N VAL A 129 5.32 16.30 -21.52
CA VAL A 129 4.54 15.17 -20.96
C VAL A 129 5.49 14.11 -20.38
N LYS A 130 6.56 13.76 -21.11
CA LYS A 130 7.59 12.82 -20.64
C LYS A 130 8.32 13.34 -19.41
N SER A 131 8.75 14.61 -19.43
CA SER A 131 9.42 15.25 -18.29
C SER A 131 8.52 15.28 -17.06
N ALA A 132 7.25 15.67 -17.20
CA ALA A 132 6.30 15.66 -16.08
C ALA A 132 6.12 14.24 -15.50
N PHE A 133 6.02 13.22 -16.35
CA PHE A 133 5.95 11.83 -15.92
C PHE A 133 7.21 11.38 -15.14
N VAL A 134 8.40 11.67 -15.67
CA VAL A 134 9.68 11.34 -15.01
C VAL A 134 9.83 12.09 -13.69
N LEU A 135 9.42 13.35 -13.62
CA LEU A 135 9.41 14.13 -12.37
C LEU A 135 8.46 13.52 -11.33
N GLY A 136 7.29 13.04 -11.75
CA GLY A 136 6.36 12.32 -10.88
C GLY A 136 6.96 11.03 -10.31
N MET A 137 7.63 10.24 -11.16
CA MET A 137 8.38 9.06 -10.70
C MET A 137 9.50 9.46 -9.73
N GLY A 138 10.29 10.49 -10.06
CA GLY A 138 11.37 11.01 -9.23
C GLY A 138 10.87 11.43 -7.85
N CYS A 139 9.75 12.16 -7.77
CA CYS A 139 9.13 12.56 -6.51
C CYS A 139 8.77 11.36 -5.62
N ALA A 140 8.13 10.33 -6.18
CA ALA A 140 7.78 9.13 -5.42
C ALA A 140 9.02 8.32 -5.00
N PHE A 141 10.06 8.23 -5.84
CA PHE A 141 11.35 7.63 -5.45
C PHE A 141 12.05 8.42 -4.34
N THR A 142 12.06 9.75 -4.39
CA THR A 142 12.62 10.59 -3.33
C THR A 142 11.89 10.36 -2.01
N MET A 143 10.55 10.27 -2.03
CA MET A 143 9.77 9.95 -0.83
C MET A 143 10.11 8.57 -0.26
N ALA A 144 10.25 7.55 -1.12
CA ALA A 144 10.67 6.21 -0.69
C ALA A 144 12.09 6.19 -0.09
N PHE A 145 13.02 6.96 -0.67
CA PHE A 145 14.37 7.10 -0.17
C PHE A 145 14.41 7.80 1.19
N LEU A 146 13.70 8.92 1.34
CA LEU A 146 13.59 9.63 2.62
C LEU A 146 12.92 8.76 3.69
N GLY A 147 11.87 8.02 3.33
CA GLY A 147 11.23 7.05 4.22
C GLY A 147 12.21 5.97 4.71
N THR A 148 13.03 5.44 3.80
CA THR A 148 14.10 4.48 4.14
C THR A 148 15.14 5.08 5.09
N LYS A 149 15.56 6.32 4.86
CA LYS A 149 16.50 7.02 5.76
C LYS A 149 15.90 7.17 7.16
N ASN A 150 14.67 7.67 7.26
CA ASN A 150 13.95 7.82 8.53
C ASN A 150 13.75 6.47 9.24
N TYR A 151 13.52 5.39 8.48
CA TYR A 151 13.45 4.04 9.02
C TYR A 151 14.77 3.59 9.64
N ARG A 152 15.90 3.81 8.95
CA ARG A 152 17.22 3.45 9.49
C ARG A 152 17.57 4.23 10.77
N GLU A 153 17.18 5.49 10.85
CA GLU A 153 17.31 6.29 12.07
C GLU A 153 16.44 5.71 13.19
N ALA A 154 15.17 5.42 12.92
CA ALA A 154 14.28 4.80 13.90
C ALA A 154 14.77 3.40 14.35
N VAL A 155 15.44 2.62 13.49
CA VAL A 155 16.06 1.35 13.90
C VAL A 155 17.18 1.58 14.93
N LYS A 156 17.94 2.68 14.83
CA LYS A 156 18.95 3.03 15.86
C LYS A 156 18.25 3.38 17.17
N ASP A 157 17.23 4.21 17.13
CA ASP A 157 16.42 4.57 18.31
C ASP A 157 15.84 3.33 19.00
N ILE A 158 15.40 2.33 18.22
CA ILE A 158 14.89 1.05 18.76
C ILE A 158 15.99 0.23 19.43
N ARG A 159 17.20 0.22 18.88
CA ARG A 159 18.34 -0.49 19.51
C ARG A 159 18.76 0.18 20.82
N GLU A 160 18.76 1.51 20.86
CA GLU A 160 19.02 2.28 22.07
C GLU A 160 17.93 2.04 23.13
N PHE A 161 16.66 1.99 22.69
CA PHE A 161 15.53 1.62 23.53
C PHE A 161 15.64 0.18 24.09
N GLN A 162 16.13 -0.77 23.30
CA GLN A 162 16.42 -2.12 23.79
C GLN A 162 17.57 -2.12 24.80
N ALA A 163 18.64 -1.35 24.53
CA ALA A 163 19.80 -1.24 25.41
C ALA A 163 19.47 -0.57 26.76
N SER A 164 18.47 0.32 26.79
CA SER A 164 17.96 0.93 28.02
C SER A 164 17.00 0.04 28.81
N ASN A 165 16.84 -1.24 28.44
CA ASN A 165 15.82 -2.15 28.99
C ASN A 165 14.39 -1.61 28.85
N TYR A 166 14.10 -0.99 27.72
CA TYR A 166 12.78 -0.47 27.35
C TYR A 166 12.26 0.68 28.23
N THR A 167 13.15 1.52 28.77
CA THR A 167 12.77 2.67 29.61
C THR A 167 12.66 3.98 28.84
N GLU A 168 13.50 4.18 27.83
CA GLU A 168 13.61 5.43 27.07
C GLU A 168 13.47 5.19 25.57
N LEU A 169 12.47 5.81 24.94
CA LEU A 169 12.23 5.73 23.51
C LEU A 169 12.12 7.13 22.90
N ASN A 170 12.90 7.41 21.87
CA ASN A 170 12.66 8.56 21.01
C ASN A 170 11.37 8.37 20.21
N GLN A 171 10.33 9.12 20.54
CA GLN A 171 8.99 8.98 19.97
C GLN A 171 8.88 9.75 18.64
N THR A 172 9.12 9.06 17.53
CA THR A 172 9.01 9.61 16.18
C THR A 172 7.85 8.97 15.43
N PHE A 173 7.55 9.49 14.24
CA PHE A 173 6.59 8.86 13.32
C PHE A 173 6.95 7.39 13.10
N MET A 174 8.23 7.08 12.84
CA MET A 174 8.66 5.76 12.40
C MET A 174 8.93 4.79 13.57
N THR A 175 9.38 5.26 14.74
CA THR A 175 9.47 4.38 15.93
C THR A 175 8.09 3.91 16.38
N GLU A 176 7.05 4.74 16.24
CA GLU A 176 5.66 4.29 16.44
C GLU A 176 5.24 3.20 15.45
N LYS A 177 5.63 3.33 14.18
CA LYS A 177 5.32 2.30 13.17
C LYS A 177 6.01 0.99 13.47
N ILE A 178 7.29 1.03 13.87
CA ILE A 178 8.07 -0.16 14.25
C ILE A 178 7.46 -0.82 15.50
N LEU A 179 7.18 -0.06 16.57
CA LEU A 179 6.50 -0.62 17.76
C LEU A 179 5.12 -1.18 17.41
N GLY A 180 4.42 -0.60 16.44
CA GLY A 180 3.09 -1.03 15.99
C GLY A 180 3.09 -2.24 15.04
N MET A 181 4.25 -2.73 14.58
CA MET A 181 4.32 -3.88 13.68
C MET A 181 3.67 -5.13 14.31
N HIS A 182 3.04 -5.97 13.48
CA HIS A 182 2.36 -7.25 13.82
C HIS A 182 1.01 -7.16 14.52
N PHE A 183 0.57 -5.99 14.98
CA PHE A 183 -0.81 -5.81 15.48
C PHE A 183 -1.51 -4.57 14.95
N LYS A 184 -0.76 -3.50 14.67
CA LYS A 184 -1.30 -2.25 14.14
C LYS A 184 -0.85 -1.97 12.71
N TYR A 185 0.37 -2.35 12.34
CA TYR A 185 0.86 -2.24 10.96
C TYR A 185 1.28 -3.60 10.43
N HIS A 186 0.86 -3.94 9.20
CA HIS A 186 1.31 -5.15 8.52
C HIS A 186 2.43 -4.80 7.56
N THR A 187 3.46 -5.62 7.62
CA THR A 187 4.65 -5.47 6.82
C THR A 187 4.81 -6.55 5.75
N LYS A 188 3.98 -7.59 5.80
CA LYS A 188 3.86 -8.62 4.77
C LYS A 188 2.42 -9.14 4.70
N TYR A 189 2.07 -9.73 3.57
CA TYR A 189 0.84 -10.50 3.45
C TYR A 189 0.96 -11.77 4.30
N TYR A 190 -0.08 -12.06 5.10
CA TYR A 190 -0.22 -13.34 5.78
C TYR A 190 -1.60 -13.94 5.46
N PRO A 191 -1.67 -15.10 4.78
CA PRO A 191 -2.94 -15.74 4.40
C PRO A 191 -3.79 -16.15 5.62
N TYR A 192 -3.13 -16.46 6.74
CA TYR A 192 -3.76 -16.95 7.97
C TYR A 192 -4.00 -15.85 9.01
N ASP A 193 -3.50 -14.63 8.76
CA ASP A 193 -3.68 -13.47 9.63
C ASP A 193 -4.91 -12.63 9.21
N GLY A 194 -5.87 -13.30 8.54
CA GLY A 194 -7.07 -12.75 7.90
C GLY A 194 -8.11 -12.13 8.84
N TRP A 195 -7.71 -11.69 10.04
CA TRP A 195 -8.61 -11.20 11.09
C TRP A 195 -8.08 -10.01 11.90
N ARG A 196 -6.89 -9.45 11.65
CA ARG A 196 -6.44 -8.22 12.31
C ARG A 196 -6.38 -7.11 11.27
N PRO A 197 -6.91 -5.90 11.51
CA PRO A 197 -6.82 -4.77 10.60
C PRO A 197 -5.53 -4.03 10.93
N PRO A 198 -4.45 -4.32 10.22
CA PRO A 198 -3.38 -3.36 10.17
C PRO A 198 -3.80 -2.15 9.35
N LEU A 199 -3.20 -1.05 9.70
CA LEU A 199 -2.91 -0.03 8.72
C LEU A 199 -1.74 -0.52 7.86
N HIS A 200 -1.86 -0.33 6.56
CA HIS A 200 -0.76 -0.48 5.63
C HIS A 200 -0.01 0.85 5.56
N GLU A 201 1.26 0.82 5.94
CA GLU A 201 2.13 2.00 5.94
C GLU A 201 3.27 1.75 4.94
N PRO A 202 3.14 2.20 3.68
CA PRO A 202 4.11 1.88 2.63
C PRO A 202 5.55 2.25 2.99
N LEU A 203 5.78 3.35 3.71
CA LEU A 203 7.14 3.76 4.08
C LEU A 203 7.77 2.81 5.11
N LEU A 204 6.97 2.26 6.04
CA LEU A 204 7.41 1.23 6.97
C LEU A 204 7.81 -0.04 6.20
N VAL A 205 6.99 -0.46 5.23
CA VAL A 205 7.25 -1.66 4.42
C VAL A 205 8.51 -1.50 3.58
N ILE A 206 8.68 -0.38 2.89
CA ILE A 206 9.87 -0.09 2.08
C ILE A 206 11.11 -0.01 2.98
N GLY A 207 11.01 0.64 4.14
CA GLY A 207 12.08 0.68 5.13
C GLY A 207 12.49 -0.73 5.59
N LEU A 208 11.51 -1.59 5.86
CA LEU A 208 11.75 -2.99 6.23
C LEU A 208 12.42 -3.79 5.09
N TRP A 209 12.05 -3.57 3.83
CA TRP A 209 12.74 -4.15 2.67
C TRP A 209 14.22 -3.78 2.63
N SER A 210 14.56 -2.55 3.03
CA SER A 210 15.96 -2.09 3.11
C SER A 210 16.76 -2.64 4.30
N ASN A 211 16.10 -3.41 5.17
CA ASN A 211 16.65 -4.03 6.39
C ASN A 211 16.46 -5.55 6.35
N ASP A 212 16.57 -6.16 5.17
CA ASP A 212 16.50 -7.61 4.95
C ASP A 212 15.27 -8.28 5.57
N LEU A 213 14.15 -7.56 5.62
CA LEU A 213 12.90 -8.02 6.23
C LEU A 213 13.00 -8.36 7.74
N GLN A 214 14.08 -7.96 8.40
CA GLN A 214 14.29 -8.23 9.81
C GLN A 214 13.49 -7.25 10.68
N ASP A 215 12.78 -7.82 11.64
CA ASP A 215 12.05 -7.09 12.66
C ASP A 215 13.01 -6.40 13.64
N PRO A 216 13.03 -5.05 13.72
CA PRO A 216 13.96 -4.34 14.59
C PRO A 216 13.72 -4.55 16.08
N LEU A 217 12.52 -5.01 16.48
CA LEU A 217 12.13 -5.18 17.88
C LEU A 217 11.69 -6.64 18.15
N PRO A 218 12.58 -7.64 18.18
CA PRO A 218 12.23 -9.06 18.25
C PRO A 218 11.71 -9.49 19.64
N VAL A 219 10.55 -8.98 20.05
CA VAL A 219 9.83 -9.32 21.28
C VAL A 219 8.49 -9.98 20.95
N ASP A 220 7.93 -10.73 21.91
CA ASP A 220 6.62 -11.32 21.73
C ASP A 220 5.51 -10.25 21.61
N LEU A 221 4.38 -10.65 21.02
CA LEU A 221 3.27 -9.75 20.73
C LEU A 221 2.71 -9.06 21.99
N LYS A 222 2.62 -9.76 23.13
CA LYS A 222 2.07 -9.22 24.38
C LYS A 222 3.00 -8.14 24.92
N THR A 223 4.31 -8.40 24.94
CA THR A 223 5.33 -7.42 25.30
C THR A 223 5.27 -6.21 24.38
N ARG A 224 5.17 -6.42 23.07
CA ARG A 224 5.10 -5.32 22.10
C ARG A 224 3.88 -4.43 22.31
N VAL A 225 2.70 -5.01 22.52
CA VAL A 225 1.46 -4.24 22.79
C VAL A 225 1.58 -3.44 24.08
N ARG A 226 2.18 -4.02 25.14
CA ARG A 226 2.45 -3.31 26.39
C ARG A 226 3.37 -2.11 26.17
N LEU A 227 4.50 -2.29 25.48
CA LEU A 227 5.43 -1.22 25.16
C LEU A 227 4.76 -0.13 24.29
N TYR A 228 3.95 -0.52 23.32
CA TYR A 228 3.21 0.44 22.50
C TYR A 228 2.25 1.29 23.35
N ARG A 229 1.49 0.69 24.27
CA ARG A 229 0.60 1.44 25.18
C ARG A 229 1.37 2.37 26.10
N GLN A 230 2.54 1.95 26.57
CA GLN A 230 3.40 2.75 27.44
C GLN A 230 3.89 4.03 26.74
N PHE A 231 4.39 3.91 25.50
CA PHE A 231 4.99 5.05 24.78
C PHE A 231 4.03 5.78 23.84
N PHE A 232 2.87 5.22 23.52
CA PHE A 232 1.85 5.87 22.69
C PHE A 232 0.45 5.70 23.30
N PRO A 233 0.21 6.15 24.55
CA PRO A 233 -1.02 5.90 25.28
C PRO A 233 -2.26 6.49 24.60
N ASP A 234 -2.12 7.61 23.90
CA ASP A 234 -3.21 8.29 23.19
C ASP A 234 -3.56 7.63 21.85
N LYS A 235 -2.76 6.65 21.40
CA LYS A 235 -2.97 5.97 20.13
C LYS A 235 -3.68 4.62 20.36
N PRO A 236 -4.83 4.38 19.72
CA PRO A 236 -5.54 3.12 19.91
C PRO A 236 -4.72 1.95 19.32
N VAL A 237 -4.72 0.84 20.06
CA VAL A 237 -4.10 -0.44 19.65
C VAL A 237 -5.03 -1.18 18.68
N GLN A 238 -6.33 -1.17 18.95
CA GLN A 238 -7.37 -1.78 18.12
C GLN A 238 -8.05 -0.72 17.25
N LEU A 239 -8.28 -1.01 15.98
CA LEU A 239 -9.07 -0.16 15.09
C LEU A 239 -10.54 -0.57 15.15
N ASN A 240 -11.46 0.36 14.92
CA ASN A 240 -12.90 0.08 14.89
C ASN A 240 -13.41 -0.40 13.51
N CYS A 241 -12.51 -0.87 12.65
CA CYS A 241 -12.83 -1.33 11.30
C CYS A 241 -12.24 -2.72 11.04
N SER A 242 -12.81 -3.46 10.08
CA SER A 242 -12.23 -4.69 9.56
C SER A 242 -11.80 -4.46 8.12
N CYS A 243 -10.63 -4.98 7.71
CA CYS A 243 -10.14 -4.85 6.34
C CYS A 243 -11.03 -5.59 5.33
N ALA A 244 -11.67 -6.70 5.73
CA ALA A 244 -12.73 -7.34 4.96
C ALA A 244 -13.92 -7.76 5.82
N LEU A 245 -15.03 -8.07 5.15
CA LEU A 245 -16.25 -8.58 5.79
C LEU A 245 -16.05 -9.98 6.40
N LYS A 246 -15.35 -10.87 5.68
CA LYS A 246 -15.18 -12.29 6.06
C LYS A 246 -14.44 -12.48 7.40
N GLY A 247 -13.69 -11.46 7.85
CA GLY A 247 -12.88 -11.47 9.07
C GLY A 247 -13.33 -10.48 10.16
N ARG A 248 -14.57 -9.97 10.15
CA ARG A 248 -14.97 -8.90 11.08
C ARG A 248 -15.22 -9.36 12.52
N ASN A 249 -15.94 -10.47 12.70
CA ASN A 249 -16.45 -10.89 14.01
C ASN A 249 -15.37 -11.42 14.98
N ALA A 250 -14.50 -12.34 14.56
CA ALA A 250 -13.37 -12.79 15.38
C ALA A 250 -12.33 -11.68 15.65
N TYR A 251 -12.23 -10.65 14.79
CA TYR A 251 -11.39 -9.49 15.11
C TYR A 251 -11.90 -8.77 16.36
N LYS A 252 -13.20 -8.45 16.37
CA LYS A 252 -13.86 -7.79 17.51
C LYS A 252 -13.78 -8.62 18.79
N LYS A 253 -13.66 -9.95 18.68
CA LYS A 253 -13.59 -10.88 19.81
C LYS A 253 -12.16 -11.21 20.27
N ALA A 254 -11.12 -10.70 19.61
CA ALA A 254 -9.74 -11.03 19.93
C ALA A 254 -9.32 -10.47 21.31
N SER A 255 -9.11 -11.37 22.28
CA SER A 255 -8.85 -11.07 23.70
C SER A 255 -7.58 -10.25 23.97
N LEU A 256 -6.60 -10.30 23.06
CA LEU A 256 -5.35 -9.52 23.13
C LEU A 256 -5.56 -8.00 23.19
N PHE A 257 -6.74 -7.53 22.79
CA PHE A 257 -7.09 -6.11 22.76
C PHE A 257 -8.16 -5.72 23.79
N ALA A 258 -8.65 -6.67 24.59
CA ALA A 258 -9.63 -6.38 25.63
C ALA A 258 -8.99 -5.52 26.75
N PRO A 259 -9.62 -4.40 27.15
CA PRO A 259 -9.10 -3.54 28.23
C PRO A 259 -9.11 -4.20 29.62
N HIS A 260 -9.71 -5.39 29.78
CA HIS A 260 -10.14 -5.92 31.08
C HIS A 260 -9.43 -7.21 31.52
N LEU A 261 -8.34 -7.62 30.87
CA LEU A 261 -7.59 -8.84 31.23
C LEU A 261 -6.22 -8.56 31.87
N GLU A 262 -6.04 -7.38 32.49
CA GLU A 262 -4.84 -7.05 33.27
C GLU A 262 -4.96 -7.37 34.77
N HIS A 263 -6.09 -7.93 35.25
CA HIS A 263 -6.27 -8.33 36.65
C HIS A 263 -7.04 -9.66 36.85
N ARG A 264 -6.55 -10.76 36.26
CA ARG A 264 -6.82 -12.11 36.75
C ARG A 264 -5.58 -12.97 36.64
#